data_AF-A0A1S2QUW9-F1
#
_entry.id   AF-A0A1S2QUW9-F1
#
_cell.length_a   1.000
_cell.length_b   1.000
_cell.length_c   1.000
_cell.angle_alpha   90.00
_cell.angle_beta   90.00
_cell.angle_gamma   90.00
#
_symmetry.space_group_name_H-M   'P 1'
#
loop_
_entity.id
_entity.type
_entity.pdbx_description
1 polymer ?
#
loop_
_entity_poly.entity_id
_entity_poly.type
_entity_poly.pdbx_seq_one_letter_code
_entity_poly.pdbx_strand_id
1 'polypeptide(L)'
;MKYNIGYTYDENERPLNSTISYAQDNASWKVEQPLKYTDDGKKEDELGEGEQDWMMLDYDYDLVNNQSKVTVNENLSQKTNTFIQSNLLESFDYTQGNDTSIRYDYKYDGSGNIKEESSEQGVVSFTVDADSQLTQEELPDGTIKKYSYDEIGNRKESTHGDKTDTFTFNAENQMETKNGKG
;
A
#
# COMPACT_ATOMS: atom_id res chain seq x y z
N MET A 1 12.76 7.26 -22.34
CA MET A 1 11.61 6.42 -21.95
C MET A 1 10.46 7.30 -21.53
N LYS A 2 9.32 7.23 -22.22
CA LYS A 2 8.08 7.89 -21.79
C LYS A 2 6.93 6.91 -21.96
N TYR A 3 6.32 6.53 -20.85
CA TYR A 3 5.03 5.85 -20.81
C TYR A 3 3.98 6.93 -20.55
N ASN A 4 2.92 6.97 -21.35
CA ASN A 4 1.79 7.84 -21.09
C ASN A 4 0.55 6.98 -20.89
N ILE A 5 -0.16 7.26 -19.78
CA ILE A 5 -1.44 6.66 -19.46
C ILE A 5 -2.49 7.76 -19.63
N GLY A 6 -3.50 7.50 -20.45
CA GLY A 6 -4.64 8.39 -20.67
C GLY A 6 -5.96 7.68 -20.35
N TYR A 7 -6.97 8.45 -19.97
CA TYR A 7 -8.31 7.93 -19.70
C TYR A 7 -9.35 8.74 -20.48
N THR A 8 -10.39 8.07 -20.94
CA THR A 8 -11.63 8.72 -21.41
C THR A 8 -12.73 8.46 -20.40
N TYR A 9 -13.69 9.36 -20.24
CA TYR A 9 -14.72 9.28 -19.19
C TYR A 9 -16.14 9.31 -19.78
N ASP A 10 -17.10 8.71 -19.07
CA ASP A 10 -18.54 8.85 -19.36
C ASP A 10 -19.11 10.15 -18.78
N GLU A 11 -20.41 10.37 -18.98
CA GLU A 11 -21.15 11.54 -18.48
C GLU A 11 -21.21 11.64 -16.94
N ASN A 12 -20.88 10.57 -16.23
CA ASN A 12 -20.78 10.49 -14.77
C ASN A 12 -19.32 10.51 -14.29
N GLU A 13 -18.39 10.92 -15.17
CA GLU A 13 -16.94 10.97 -14.92
C GLU A 13 -16.29 9.61 -14.58
N ARG A 14 -16.91 8.50 -14.97
CA ARG A 14 -16.31 7.16 -14.82
C ARG A 14 -15.42 6.85 -16.02
N PRO A 15 -14.19 6.34 -15.82
CA PRO A 15 -13.27 6.10 -16.93
C PRO A 15 -13.76 4.95 -17.82
N LEU A 16 -14.11 5.23 -19.08
CA LEU A 16 -14.58 4.26 -20.07
C LEU A 16 -13.47 3.48 -20.77
N ASN A 17 -12.30 4.12 -20.93
CA ASN A 17 -11.14 3.46 -21.53
C ASN A 17 -9.88 3.91 -20.81
N SER A 18 -8.93 3.00 -20.66
CA SER A 18 -7.54 3.34 -20.40
C SER A 18 -6.75 3.24 -21.72
N THR A 19 -5.77 4.11 -21.89
CA THR A 19 -4.81 4.04 -23.01
C THR A 19 -3.42 4.01 -22.44
N ILE A 20 -2.69 2.93 -22.67
CA ILE A 20 -1.27 2.84 -22.35
C ILE A 20 -0.51 3.00 -23.66
N SER A 21 0.35 4.01 -23.72
CA SER A 21 1.18 4.26 -24.89
C SER A 21 2.66 4.34 -24.53
N TYR A 22 3.47 3.68 -25.35
CA TYR A 22 4.91 3.71 -25.30
C TYR A 22 5.46 4.25 -26.62
N ALA A 23 6.45 5.12 -26.54
CA ALA A 23 7.22 5.54 -27.70
C ALA A 23 8.70 5.73 -27.35
N GLN A 24 9.58 5.02 -28.04
CA GLN A 24 11.01 5.26 -28.04
C GLN A 24 11.64 4.87 -29.38
N ASP A 25 12.46 5.77 -29.92
CA ASP A 25 13.18 5.62 -31.19
C ASP A 25 12.26 5.20 -32.35
N ASN A 26 12.27 3.91 -32.73
CA ASN A 26 11.48 3.32 -33.82
C ASN A 26 10.38 2.35 -33.35
N ALA A 27 10.13 2.24 -32.03
CA ALA A 27 9.10 1.37 -31.47
C ALA A 27 8.07 2.21 -30.74
N SER A 28 6.83 2.17 -31.25
CA SER A 28 5.67 2.70 -30.56
C SER A 28 4.59 1.64 -30.52
N TRP A 29 4.00 1.45 -29.35
CA TRP A 29 2.81 0.62 -29.21
C TRP A 29 1.78 1.37 -28.35
N LYS A 30 0.50 1.08 -28.63
CA LYS A 30 -0.65 1.68 -27.97
C LYS A 30 -1.64 0.56 -27.68
N VAL A 31 -2.00 0.41 -26.41
CA VAL A 31 -3.05 -0.49 -25.97
C VAL A 31 -4.22 0.38 -25.52
N GLU A 32 -5.39 0.17 -26.13
CA GLU A 32 -6.66 0.73 -25.68
C GLU A 32 -7.41 -0.36 -24.92
N GLN A 33 -7.77 -0.06 -23.68
CA GLN A 33 -8.41 -1.00 -22.76
C GLN A 33 -9.82 -0.49 -22.46
N PRO A 34 -10.86 -1.10 -23.03
CA PRO A 34 -12.22 -0.79 -22.65
C PRO A 34 -12.45 -1.22 -21.21
N LEU A 35 -12.78 -0.25 -20.37
CA LEU A 35 -13.14 -0.51 -18.98
C LEU A 35 -14.63 -0.82 -18.98
N LYS A 36 -14.96 -2.08 -18.68
CA LYS A 36 -16.35 -2.51 -18.56
C LYS A 36 -16.80 -2.27 -17.12
N TYR A 37 -18.09 -1.98 -16.97
CA TYR A 37 -18.72 -1.85 -15.68
C TYR A 37 -19.92 -2.77 -15.59
N THR A 38 -20.08 -3.43 -14.47
CA THR A 38 -21.32 -4.15 -14.13
C THR A 38 -22.48 -3.16 -13.94
N ASP A 39 -23.72 -3.65 -13.96
CA ASP A 39 -24.92 -2.82 -13.75
C ASP A 39 -24.95 -2.14 -12.36
N ASP A 40 -24.24 -2.69 -11.37
CA ASP A 40 -24.02 -2.08 -10.04
C ASP A 40 -22.76 -1.18 -9.97
N GLY A 41 -22.07 -0.95 -11.09
CA GLY A 41 -21.01 0.03 -11.24
C GLY A 41 -19.59 -0.46 -10.88
N LYS A 42 -19.38 -1.77 -10.73
CA LYS A 42 -18.05 -2.35 -10.48
C LYS A 42 -17.24 -2.40 -11.76
N LYS A 43 -15.93 -2.16 -11.66
CA LYS A 43 -15.01 -2.19 -12.80
C LYS A 43 -14.55 -3.62 -13.11
N GLU A 44 -14.73 -4.07 -14.35
CA GLU A 44 -14.15 -5.29 -14.92
C GLU A 44 -13.02 -4.88 -15.88
N ASP A 45 -11.81 -5.42 -15.70
CA ASP A 45 -10.62 -5.08 -16.51
C ASP A 45 -10.03 -6.36 -17.14
N GLU A 46 -9.97 -6.39 -18.48
CA GLU A 46 -9.39 -7.47 -19.28
C GLU A 46 -8.10 -6.96 -19.93
N LEU A 47 -6.96 -7.60 -19.65
CA LEU A 47 -5.68 -7.27 -20.28
C LEU A 47 -5.32 -8.30 -21.36
N GLY A 48 -5.30 -7.85 -22.62
CA GLY A 48 -5.07 -8.69 -23.81
C GLY A 48 -4.35 -7.98 -24.97
N GLU A 49 -3.72 -8.76 -25.86
CA GLU A 49 -3.27 -8.32 -27.20
C GLU A 49 -3.87 -9.30 -28.23
N GLY A 50 -4.84 -8.84 -29.04
CA GLY A 50 -5.58 -9.71 -29.97
C GLY A 50 -6.65 -10.57 -29.29
N GLU A 51 -6.74 -11.87 -29.62
CA GLU A 51 -7.70 -12.84 -29.00
C GLU A 51 -7.13 -13.54 -27.75
N GLN A 52 -6.04 -13.05 -27.17
CA GLN A 52 -5.34 -13.71 -26.08
C GLN A 52 -5.35 -12.84 -24.81
N ASP A 53 -6.18 -13.22 -23.84
CA ASP A 53 -6.24 -12.63 -22.50
C ASP A 53 -5.12 -13.24 -21.65
N TRP A 54 -4.12 -12.43 -21.31
CA TRP A 54 -2.99 -12.88 -20.50
C TRP A 54 -3.23 -12.68 -19.01
N MET A 55 -4.19 -11.80 -18.64
CA MET A 55 -4.60 -11.59 -17.26
C MET A 55 -6.00 -10.94 -17.18
N MET A 56 -6.93 -11.60 -16.50
CA MET A 56 -8.26 -11.05 -16.15
C MET A 56 -8.24 -10.57 -14.70
N LEU A 57 -8.71 -9.34 -14.45
CA LEU A 57 -8.78 -8.73 -13.13
C LEU A 57 -10.22 -8.31 -12.82
N ASP A 58 -10.79 -8.94 -11.79
CA ASP A 58 -12.12 -8.58 -11.28
C ASP A 58 -11.99 -7.83 -9.95
N TYR A 59 -12.59 -6.64 -9.87
CA TYR A 59 -12.56 -5.81 -8.68
C TYR A 59 -13.93 -5.77 -8.00
N ASP A 60 -13.96 -6.14 -6.72
CA ASP A 60 -15.12 -5.85 -5.86
C ASP A 60 -14.84 -4.65 -4.97
N TYR A 61 -15.90 -3.87 -4.75
CA TYR A 61 -15.89 -2.72 -3.86
C TYR A 61 -16.97 -2.87 -2.77
N ASP A 62 -16.71 -2.32 -1.59
CA ASP A 62 -17.72 -2.22 -0.53
C ASP A 62 -18.68 -1.03 -0.75
N LEU A 63 -19.64 -0.84 0.17
CA LEU A 63 -20.67 0.21 0.09
C LEU A 63 -20.14 1.66 0.15
N VAL A 64 -18.88 1.83 0.57
CA VAL A 64 -18.21 3.14 0.63
C VAL A 64 -17.09 3.25 -0.40
N ASN A 65 -17.10 2.36 -1.41
CA ASN A 65 -16.21 2.28 -2.55
C ASN A 65 -14.74 1.99 -2.22
N ASN A 66 -14.44 1.32 -1.11
CA ASN A 66 -13.12 0.71 -0.95
C ASN A 66 -13.06 -0.58 -1.77
N GLN A 67 -11.91 -0.85 -2.39
CA GLN A 67 -11.67 -2.12 -3.07
C GLN A 67 -11.61 -3.26 -2.05
N SER A 68 -12.68 -4.03 -1.93
CA SER A 68 -12.81 -5.15 -0.99
C SER A 68 -12.21 -6.45 -1.54
N LYS A 69 -12.11 -6.61 -2.87
CA LYS A 69 -11.51 -7.80 -3.47
C LYS A 69 -10.86 -7.51 -4.82
N VAL A 70 -9.80 -8.26 -5.13
CA VAL A 70 -9.26 -8.43 -6.48
C VAL A 70 -9.17 -9.92 -6.76
N THR A 71 -9.68 -10.35 -7.90
CA THR A 71 -9.54 -11.72 -8.41
C THR A 71 -8.72 -11.70 -9.68
N VAL A 72 -7.74 -12.59 -9.78
CA VAL A 72 -6.88 -12.78 -10.96
C VAL A 72 -7.24 -14.11 -11.60
N ASN A 73 -7.51 -14.11 -12.92
CA ASN A 73 -7.72 -15.31 -13.75
C ASN A 73 -8.64 -16.37 -13.10
N GLU A 74 -9.93 -16.05 -12.98
CA GLU A 74 -10.97 -16.99 -12.50
C GLU A 74 -10.61 -17.69 -11.17
N ASN A 75 -10.12 -16.92 -10.19
CA ASN A 75 -9.68 -17.36 -8.86
C ASN A 75 -8.30 -18.03 -8.78
N LEU A 76 -7.47 -17.93 -9.82
CA LEU A 76 -6.06 -18.34 -9.74
C LEU A 76 -5.35 -17.67 -8.56
N SER A 77 -5.62 -16.39 -8.32
CA SER A 77 -5.16 -15.66 -7.14
C SER A 77 -6.18 -14.61 -6.73
N GLN A 78 -6.33 -14.37 -5.44
CA GLN A 78 -7.26 -13.37 -4.91
C GLN A 78 -6.61 -12.58 -3.77
N LYS A 79 -6.92 -11.29 -3.70
CA LYS A 79 -6.67 -10.46 -2.53
C LYS A 79 -8.01 -9.97 -1.97
N THR A 80 -8.30 -10.25 -0.71
CA THR A 80 -9.50 -9.75 -0.03
C THR A 80 -9.09 -8.75 1.05
N ASN A 81 -9.73 -7.60 1.09
CA ASN A 81 -9.53 -6.57 2.12
C ASN A 81 -10.77 -6.49 3.01
N THR A 82 -10.57 -6.45 4.32
CA THR A 82 -11.62 -6.18 5.31
C THR A 82 -11.33 -4.85 5.97
N PHE A 83 -12.34 -4.02 6.17
CA PHE A 83 -12.20 -2.69 6.77
C PHE A 83 -13.02 -2.60 8.06
N ILE A 84 -12.48 -1.90 9.06
CA ILE A 84 -13.24 -1.53 10.27
C ILE A 84 -14.25 -0.42 9.95
N GLN A 85 -15.17 -0.14 10.88
CA GLN A 85 -16.21 0.88 10.73
C GLN A 85 -15.68 2.29 10.42
N SER A 86 -14.47 2.62 10.87
CA SER A 86 -13.81 3.91 10.59
C SER A 86 -13.13 3.97 9.22
N ASN A 87 -13.39 3.01 8.33
CA ASN A 87 -12.81 2.92 7.00
C ASN A 87 -11.29 2.71 6.96
N LEU A 88 -10.73 2.08 7.99
CA LEU A 88 -9.32 1.67 8.04
C LEU A 88 -9.21 0.17 7.75
N LEU A 89 -8.12 -0.27 7.13
CA LEU A 89 -7.91 -1.66 6.73
C LEU A 89 -7.73 -2.54 7.98
N GLU A 90 -8.70 -3.40 8.28
CA GLU A 90 -8.60 -4.36 9.39
C GLU A 90 -7.70 -5.54 9.03
N SER A 91 -7.86 -6.08 7.83
CA SER A 91 -7.06 -7.21 7.39
C SER A 91 -6.97 -7.29 5.87
N PHE A 92 -5.97 -8.02 5.38
CA PHE A 92 -6.05 -8.57 4.04
C PHE A 92 -5.58 -10.03 3.98
N ASP A 93 -6.21 -10.76 3.08
CA ASP A 93 -5.90 -12.15 2.79
C ASP A 93 -5.44 -12.27 1.34
N TYR A 94 -4.37 -13.01 1.10
CA TYR A 94 -3.95 -13.44 -0.23
C TYR A 94 -4.16 -14.95 -0.35
N THR A 95 -4.96 -15.36 -1.33
CA THR A 95 -5.23 -16.78 -1.60
C THR A 95 -4.76 -17.14 -2.99
N GLN A 96 -4.10 -18.28 -3.15
CA GLN A 96 -3.76 -18.85 -4.46
C GLN A 96 -4.55 -20.14 -4.65
N GLY A 97 -5.41 -20.20 -5.66
CA GLY A 97 -6.39 -21.28 -5.79
C GLY A 97 -7.30 -21.38 -4.56
N ASN A 98 -7.35 -22.56 -3.94
CA ASN A 98 -8.18 -22.83 -2.75
C ASN A 98 -7.44 -22.62 -1.42
N ASP A 99 -6.14 -22.36 -1.44
CA ASP A 99 -5.34 -22.20 -0.24
C ASP A 99 -5.21 -20.71 0.10
N THR A 100 -5.53 -20.33 1.35
CA THR A 100 -5.13 -19.02 1.88
C THR A 100 -3.63 -19.09 2.15
N SER A 101 -2.87 -18.22 1.50
CA SER A 101 -1.39 -18.27 1.54
C SER A 101 -0.78 -17.26 2.50
N ILE A 102 -1.43 -16.10 2.71
CA ILE A 102 -0.92 -15.04 3.58
C ILE A 102 -2.10 -14.25 4.16
N ARG A 103 -2.07 -13.95 5.45
CA ARG A 103 -2.98 -13.00 6.11
C ARG A 103 -2.18 -11.97 6.91
N TYR A 104 -2.62 -10.73 6.85
CA TYR A 104 -2.20 -9.65 7.75
C TYR A 104 -3.43 -9.03 8.43
N ASP A 105 -3.29 -8.75 9.71
CA ASP A 105 -4.29 -8.08 10.55
C ASP A 105 -3.68 -6.80 11.15
N TYR A 106 -4.47 -5.74 11.23
CA TYR A 106 -4.09 -4.43 11.73
C TYR A 106 -5.01 -3.98 12.86
N LYS A 107 -4.43 -3.42 13.92
CA LYS A 107 -5.17 -2.70 14.96
C LYS A 107 -4.71 -1.26 15.02
N TYR A 108 -5.65 -0.38 15.33
CA TYR A 108 -5.42 1.06 15.36
C TYR A 108 -5.63 1.64 16.76
N ASP A 109 -4.94 2.73 17.06
CA ASP A 109 -5.28 3.58 18.20
C ASP A 109 -6.50 4.47 17.89
N GLY A 110 -6.93 5.28 18.87
CA GLY A 110 -8.08 6.17 18.72
C GLY A 110 -7.88 7.30 17.70
N SER A 111 -6.63 7.56 17.28
CA SER A 111 -6.26 8.56 16.28
C SER A 111 -6.09 7.95 14.88
N GLY A 112 -6.25 6.63 14.73
CA GLY A 112 -6.10 5.92 13.47
C GLY A 112 -4.65 5.54 13.13
N ASN A 113 -3.71 5.64 14.07
CA ASN A 113 -2.36 5.12 13.86
C ASN A 113 -2.34 3.61 14.06
N ILE A 114 -1.56 2.88 13.26
CA ILE A 114 -1.37 1.44 13.46
C ILE A 114 -0.67 1.23 14.79
N LYS A 115 -1.28 0.42 15.66
CA LYS A 115 -0.76 0.00 16.96
C LYS A 115 -0.21 -1.42 16.92
N GLU A 116 -0.76 -2.27 16.05
CA GLU A 116 -0.38 -3.67 15.94
C GLU A 116 -0.53 -4.13 14.49
N GLU A 117 0.47 -4.84 13.98
CA GLU A 117 0.39 -5.66 12.76
C GLU A 117 0.62 -7.12 13.17
N SER A 118 -0.26 -8.02 12.74
CA SER A 118 -0.12 -9.46 12.99
C SER A 118 -0.13 -10.24 11.69
N SER A 119 0.72 -11.25 11.59
CA SER A 119 0.75 -12.21 10.49
C SER A 119 1.20 -13.59 10.99
N GLU A 120 1.39 -14.54 10.08
CA GLU A 120 1.98 -15.84 10.41
C GLU A 120 3.41 -15.73 10.97
N GLN A 121 4.11 -14.61 10.72
CA GLN A 121 5.45 -14.35 11.23
C GLN A 121 5.45 -13.82 12.68
N GLY A 122 4.26 -13.53 13.23
CA GLY A 122 4.06 -13.04 14.58
C GLY A 122 3.49 -11.63 14.62
N VAL A 123 3.64 -10.97 15.76
CA VAL A 123 3.03 -9.66 16.04
C VAL A 123 4.12 -8.60 16.14
N VAL A 124 3.94 -7.49 15.41
CA VAL A 124 4.72 -6.27 15.56
C VAL A 124 3.84 -5.22 16.23
N SER A 125 4.31 -4.62 17.32
CA SER A 125 3.59 -3.55 18.03
C SER A 125 4.28 -2.20 17.83
N PHE A 126 3.47 -1.15 17.66
CA PHE A 126 3.95 0.20 17.40
C PHE A 126 3.42 1.16 18.48
N THR A 127 4.30 2.05 18.94
CA THR A 127 3.95 3.18 19.80
C THR A 127 4.30 4.46 19.08
N VAL A 128 3.37 5.42 19.09
CA VAL A 128 3.56 6.75 18.51
C VAL A 128 3.44 7.82 19.60
N ASP A 129 4.03 8.98 19.36
CA ASP A 129 3.80 10.18 20.18
C ASP A 129 2.53 10.94 19.74
N ALA A 130 2.30 12.11 20.36
CA ALA A 130 1.13 12.95 20.10
C ALA A 130 1.09 13.53 18.68
N ASP A 131 2.23 13.57 17.98
CA ASP A 131 2.35 14.05 16.60
C ASP A 131 2.33 12.88 15.60
N SER A 132 1.89 11.69 16.04
CA SER A 132 1.86 10.45 15.24
C SER A 132 3.23 9.99 14.75
N GLN A 133 4.32 10.36 15.43
CA GLN A 133 5.66 9.90 15.09
C GLN A 133 5.96 8.59 15.82
N LEU A 134 6.50 7.60 15.09
CA LEU A 134 6.85 6.28 15.66
C LEU A 134 7.97 6.41 16.69
N THR A 135 7.68 6.14 17.96
CA THR A 135 8.64 6.20 19.08
C THR A 135 9.13 4.83 19.52
N GLN A 136 8.35 3.77 19.28
CA GLN A 136 8.76 2.39 19.57
C GLN A 136 8.18 1.40 18.57
N GLU A 137 8.99 0.43 18.16
CA GLU A 137 8.58 -0.79 17.45
C GLU A 137 9.06 -2.00 18.26
N GLU A 138 8.16 -2.94 18.55
CA GLU A 138 8.47 -4.22 19.19
C GLU A 138 8.23 -5.36 18.20
N LEU A 139 9.29 -6.11 17.88
CA LEU A 139 9.28 -7.21 16.92
C LEU A 139 8.80 -8.52 17.57
N PRO A 140 8.41 -9.53 16.78
CA PRO A 140 7.91 -10.81 17.30
C PRO A 140 8.91 -11.57 18.17
N ASP A 141 10.21 -11.33 18.00
CA ASP A 141 11.28 -11.92 18.79
C ASP A 141 11.55 -11.17 20.12
N GLY A 142 10.76 -10.14 20.42
CA GLY A 142 10.92 -9.27 21.59
C GLY A 142 11.95 -8.16 21.41
N THR A 143 12.56 -8.03 20.23
CA THR A 143 13.48 -6.92 19.94
C THR A 143 12.72 -5.60 19.93
N ILE A 144 13.19 -4.66 20.75
CA ILE A 144 12.63 -3.31 20.82
C ILE A 144 13.53 -2.34 20.07
N LYS A 145 12.93 -1.57 19.17
CA LYS A 145 13.51 -0.37 18.56
C LYS A 145 12.85 0.87 19.15
N LYS A 146 13.63 1.90 19.46
CA LYS A 146 13.15 3.17 19.99
C LYS A 146 13.65 4.33 19.16
N TYR A 147 12.85 5.37 19.07
CA TYR A 147 13.15 6.58 18.31
C TYR A 147 12.78 7.81 19.12
N SER A 148 13.57 8.87 18.98
CA SER A 148 13.22 10.19 19.50
C SER A 148 13.40 11.26 18.44
N TYR A 149 12.61 12.31 18.56
CA TYR A 149 12.51 13.39 17.58
C TYR A 149 12.81 14.74 18.25
N ASP A 150 13.26 15.72 17.46
CA ASP A 150 13.27 17.12 17.88
C ASP A 150 11.89 17.76 17.72
N GLU A 151 11.77 19.03 18.11
CA GLU A 151 10.49 19.75 18.12
C GLU A 151 9.85 19.94 16.74
N ILE A 152 10.63 19.73 15.66
CA ILE A 152 10.19 19.90 14.29
C ILE A 152 10.13 18.57 13.52
N GLY A 153 10.32 17.45 14.22
CA GLY A 153 10.13 16.09 13.71
C GLY A 153 11.37 15.43 13.10
N ASN A 154 12.57 16.00 13.25
CA ASN A 154 13.79 15.29 12.84
C ASN A 154 14.13 14.22 13.87
N ARG A 155 14.41 13.00 13.40
CA ARG A 155 14.82 11.90 14.29
C ARG A 155 16.21 12.15 14.86
N LYS A 156 16.30 12.44 16.16
CA LYS A 156 17.56 12.67 16.88
C LYS A 156 18.20 11.39 17.40
N GLU A 157 17.42 10.35 17.65
CA GLU A 157 17.94 9.10 18.18
C GLU A 157 17.23 7.90 17.58
N SER A 158 17.97 6.82 17.39
CA SER A 158 17.48 5.50 17.02
C SER A 158 18.22 4.44 17.82
N THR A 159 17.52 3.72 18.67
CA THR A 159 18.06 2.60 19.44
C THR A 159 17.52 1.28 18.89
N HIS A 160 18.40 0.31 18.64
CA HIS A 160 18.06 -1.05 18.24
C HIS A 160 18.85 -2.03 19.11
N GLY A 161 18.16 -2.65 20.08
CA GLY A 161 18.83 -3.39 21.16
C GLY A 161 19.81 -2.49 21.91
N ASP A 162 21.07 -2.90 22.02
CA ASP A 162 22.12 -2.13 22.72
C ASP A 162 22.79 -1.07 21.84
N LYS A 163 22.43 -0.98 20.55
CA LYS A 163 23.04 -0.01 19.62
C LYS A 163 22.18 1.24 19.54
N THR A 164 22.78 2.39 19.80
CA THR A 164 22.12 3.69 19.65
C THR A 164 22.87 4.54 18.64
N ASP A 165 22.15 5.01 17.64
CA ASP A 165 22.59 6.03 16.70
C ASP A 165 21.97 7.38 17.09
N THR A 166 22.77 8.44 17.12
CA THR A 166 22.34 9.82 17.37
C THR A 166 22.58 10.70 16.14
N PHE A 167 21.71 11.69 15.95
CA PHE A 167 21.74 12.59 14.81
C PHE A 167 21.57 14.04 15.27
N THR A 168 22.34 14.95 14.68
CA THR A 168 22.14 16.39 14.84
C THR A 168 21.80 17.01 13.50
N PHE A 169 21.06 18.12 13.52
CA PHE A 169 20.61 18.82 12.33
C PHE A 169 20.92 20.31 12.45
N ASN A 170 21.23 20.96 11.33
CA ASN A 170 21.37 22.41 11.25
C ASN A 170 19.98 23.09 11.18
N ALA A 171 19.96 24.42 11.12
CA ALA A 171 18.73 25.21 11.08
C ALA A 171 17.90 24.98 9.81
N GLU A 172 18.52 24.45 8.75
CA GLU A 172 17.91 24.11 7.47
C GLU A 172 17.40 22.65 7.40
N ASN A 173 17.32 21.95 8.54
CA ASN A 173 16.90 20.54 8.64
C ASN A 173 17.78 19.55 7.87
N GLN A 174 19.06 19.88 7.73
CA GLN A 174 20.04 18.98 7.12
C GLN A 174 20.83 18.29 8.23
N MET A 175 21.04 16.97 8.11
CA MET A 175 21.86 16.22 9.05
C MET A 175 23.27 16.81 9.07
N GLU A 176 23.74 17.20 10.26
CA GLU A 176 25.08 17.73 10.49
C GLU A 176 26.02 16.63 11.00
N THR A 177 25.55 15.76 11.90
CA THR A 177 26.35 14.63 12.38
C THR A 177 25.53 13.36 12.57
N LYS A 178 26.18 12.21 12.41
CA LYS A 178 25.76 10.90 12.90
C LYS A 178 26.76 10.41 13.94
N ASN A 179 26.32 10.14 15.17
CA ASN A 179 27.18 9.71 16.28
C ASN A 179 28.36 10.67 16.52
N GLY A 180 28.12 11.97 16.37
CA GLY A 180 29.13 13.02 16.47
C GLY A 180 30.13 13.07 15.31
N LYS A 181 29.90 12.33 14.22
CA LYS A 181 30.72 12.35 13.00
C LYS A 181 29.94 12.99 11.86
N GLY A 182 30.50 14.03 11.26
CA GLY A 182 30.01 14.68 10.04
C GLY A 182 30.57 14.04 8.78
#